data_AF-A0A382ISN3-F1
#
_entry.id   AF-A0A382ISN3-F1
#
_cell.length_a   1.000
_cell.length_b   1.000
_cell.length_c   1.000
_cell.angle_alpha   90.00
_cell.angle_beta   90.00
_cell.angle_gamma   90.00
#
_symmetry.space_group_name_H-M   'P 1'
#
loop_
_entity.id
_entity.type
_entity.pdbx_description
1 polymer ?
#
loop_
_entity_poly.entity_id
_entity_poly.type
_entity_poly.pdbx_seq_one_letter_code
_entity_poly.pdbx_strand_id
1 'polypeptide(L)'
;MSELVGQDHVVKTLTQAIRSDRVSHAYLFCGPRGTGKTSTARIMAKAVNCLFPIDGQPDNECAMCTSISESRAIDLIEIDAASNRRIADIR
;
A
#
# COMPACT_ATOMS: atom_id res chain seq x y z
N MET A 1 -7.94 -0.21 -5.13
CA MET A 1 -7.69 -1.66 -4.99
C MET A 1 -8.30 -2.49 -6.12
N SER A 2 -9.02 -1.88 -7.07
CA SER A 2 -9.45 -2.50 -8.33
C SER A 2 -8.29 -3.03 -9.18
N GLU A 3 -7.07 -2.57 -8.95
CA GLU A 3 -5.83 -3.03 -9.59
C GLU A 3 -5.35 -4.41 -9.08
N LEU A 4 -5.93 -4.96 -8.01
CA LEU A 4 -5.52 -6.24 -7.42
C LEU A 4 -6.44 -7.38 -7.89
N VAL A 5 -6.00 -8.13 -8.91
CA VAL A 5 -6.77 -9.23 -9.50
C VAL A 5 -6.62 -10.52 -8.69
N GLY A 6 -7.73 -11.22 -8.44
CA GLY A 6 -7.74 -12.57 -7.85
C GLY A 6 -7.47 -12.62 -6.33
N GLN A 7 -7.63 -11.49 -5.63
CA GLN A 7 -7.39 -11.36 -4.19
C GLN A 7 -8.60 -10.72 -3.47
N ASP A 8 -9.82 -11.10 -3.84
CA ASP A 8 -11.06 -10.45 -3.39
C ASP A 8 -11.22 -10.39 -1.87
N HIS A 9 -10.83 -11.47 -1.17
CA HIS A 9 -10.87 -11.50 0.30
C HIS A 9 -9.92 -10.49 0.94
N VAL A 10 -8.73 -10.32 0.38
CA VAL A 10 -7.73 -9.36 0.88
C VAL A 10 -8.22 -7.95 0.61
N VAL A 11 -8.66 -7.67 -0.63
CA VAL A 11 -9.20 -6.36 -1.01
C VAL A 11 -10.35 -5.97 -0.10
N LYS A 12 -11.34 -6.86 0.10
CA LYS A 12 -12.50 -6.59 0.95
C LYS A 12 -12.08 -6.29 2.39
N THR A 13 -11.15 -7.05 2.94
CA THR A 13 -10.68 -6.87 4.32
C THR A 13 -9.97 -5.53 4.51
N LEU A 14 -9.04 -5.19 3.61
CA LEU A 14 -8.30 -3.93 3.69
C LEU A 14 -9.21 -2.72 3.44
N THR A 15 -10.11 -2.81 2.48
CA THR A 15 -11.12 -1.77 2.20
C THR A 15 -11.98 -1.51 3.43
N GLN A 16 -12.47 -2.58 4.08
CA GLN A 16 -13.29 -2.44 5.28
C GLN A 16 -12.51 -1.85 6.46
N ALA A 17 -11.23 -2.21 6.61
CA ALA A 17 -10.37 -1.64 7.64
C ALA A 17 -10.23 -0.12 7.47
N ILE A 18 -10.02 0.37 6.24
CA ILE A 18 -9.94 1.80 5.94
C ILE A 18 -11.30 2.47 6.14
N ARG A 19 -12.39 1.90 5.60
CA ARG A 19 -13.75 2.46 5.72
C ARG A 19 -14.21 2.61 7.17
N SER A 20 -13.78 1.71 8.04
CA SER A 20 -14.17 1.73 9.46
C SER A 20 -13.14 2.43 10.35
N ASP A 21 -12.12 3.06 9.78
CA ASP A 21 -11.01 3.69 10.52
C ASP A 21 -10.37 2.75 11.54
N ARG A 22 -10.22 1.48 11.15
CA ARG A 22 -9.64 0.39 11.96
C ARG A 22 -8.44 -0.22 11.25
N VAL A 23 -7.56 0.64 10.78
CA VAL A 23 -6.28 0.23 10.18
C VAL A 23 -5.34 -0.27 11.28
N SER A 24 -4.79 -1.48 11.12
CA SER A 24 -3.82 -2.04 12.05
C SER A 24 -2.47 -1.33 11.95
N HIS A 25 -1.71 -1.31 13.05
CA HIS A 25 -0.35 -0.76 13.09
C HIS A 25 0.63 -1.48 12.16
N ALA A 26 0.35 -2.74 11.80
CA ALA A 26 1.20 -3.54 10.92
C ALA A 26 0.38 -4.54 10.11
N TYR A 27 0.82 -4.78 8.87
CA TYR A 27 0.31 -5.80 7.95
C TYR A 27 1.46 -6.63 7.40
N LEU A 28 1.32 -7.96 7.44
CA LEU A 28 2.27 -8.89 6.85
C LEU A 28 1.63 -9.56 5.63
N PHE A 29 2.14 -9.26 4.44
CA PHE A 29 1.70 -9.90 3.20
C PHE A 29 2.58 -11.12 2.90
N CYS A 30 2.00 -12.32 2.86
CA CYS A 30 2.70 -13.58 2.59
C CYS A 30 2.26 -14.21 1.27
N GLY A 31 3.17 -14.95 0.63
CA GLY A 31 2.87 -15.70 -0.60
C GLY A 31 4.04 -15.78 -1.58
N PRO A 32 3.95 -16.64 -2.62
CA PRO A 32 4.98 -16.81 -3.66
C PRO A 32 5.40 -15.51 -4.37
N ARG A 33 6.56 -15.51 -5.04
CA ARG A 33 6.96 -14.35 -5.88
C ARG A 33 5.90 -14.09 -6.95
N GLY A 34 5.64 -12.81 -7.25
CA GLY A 34 4.66 -12.41 -8.27
C GLY A 34 3.20 -12.33 -7.81
N THR A 35 2.85 -12.69 -6.57
CA THR A 35 1.46 -12.64 -6.08
C THR A 35 0.97 -11.25 -5.64
N GLY A 36 1.65 -10.18 -6.07
CA GLY A 36 1.21 -8.81 -5.80
C GLY A 36 1.46 -8.26 -4.39
N LYS A 37 2.22 -8.93 -3.50
CA LYS A 37 2.48 -8.47 -2.12
C LYS A 37 2.93 -7.01 -2.01
N THR A 38 3.98 -6.63 -2.75
CA THR A 38 4.52 -5.26 -2.77
C THR A 38 3.50 -4.28 -3.35
N SER A 39 2.79 -4.69 -4.41
CA SER A 39 1.73 -3.90 -5.02
C SER A 39 0.58 -3.64 -4.04
N THR A 40 0.13 -4.66 -3.30
CA THR A 40 -0.91 -4.52 -2.27
C THR A 40 -0.48 -3.55 -1.18
N ALA A 41 0.76 -3.64 -0.70
CA ALA A 41 1.29 -2.71 0.29
C ALA A 41 1.27 -1.26 -0.21
N ARG A 42 1.68 -1.02 -1.46
CA ARG A 42 1.66 0.32 -2.07
C ARG A 42 0.23 0.84 -2.28
N ILE A 43 -0.69 0.00 -2.72
CA ILE A 43 -2.11 0.38 -2.86
C ILE A 43 -2.72 0.70 -1.50
N MET A 44 -2.40 -0.06 -0.44
CA MET A 44 -2.83 0.23 0.92
C MET A 44 -2.28 1.58 1.39
N ALA A 45 -1.00 1.87 1.15
CA ALA A 45 -0.38 3.15 1.48
C ALA A 45 -1.08 4.32 0.76
N LYS A 46 -1.42 4.16 -0.53
CA LYS A 46 -2.23 5.15 -1.27
C LYS A 46 -3.59 5.36 -0.62
N ALA A 47 -4.29 4.28 -0.28
CA ALA A 47 -5.64 4.34 0.26
C ALA A 47 -5.69 5.04 1.63
N VAL A 48 -4.68 4.81 2.48
CA VAL A 48 -4.54 5.44 3.80
C VAL A 48 -4.18 6.93 3.70
N ASN A 49 -3.33 7.31 2.74
CA ASN A 49 -2.87 8.70 2.58
C ASN A 49 -3.69 9.52 1.56
N CYS A 50 -4.75 8.94 1.00
CA CYS A 50 -5.57 9.59 -0.01
C CYS A 50 -6.31 10.79 0.60
N LEU A 51 -6.30 11.92 -0.10
CA LEU A 51 -7.01 13.12 0.36
C LEU A 51 -8.52 13.02 0.12
N PHE A 52 -8.94 12.28 -0.90
CA PHE A 52 -10.35 12.15 -1.29
C PHE A 52 -10.74 10.66 -1.49
N PRO A 53 -10.67 9.81 -0.46
CA PRO A 53 -10.92 8.38 -0.61
C PRO A 53 -12.37 8.10 -1.04
N ILE A 54 -12.54 7.18 -1.99
CA ILE A 54 -13.84 6.75 -2.52
C ILE A 54 -14.14 5.36 -1.97
N ASP A 55 -15.04 5.26 -0.99
CA ASP A 55 -15.43 3.98 -0.37
C ASP A 55 -14.24 3.16 0.18
N GLY A 56 -13.27 3.82 0.80
CA GLY A 56 -12.04 3.18 1.29
C GLY A 56 -11.02 2.81 0.22
N GLN A 57 -11.24 3.27 -1.02
CA GLN A 57 -10.29 3.19 -2.12
C GLN A 57 -9.58 4.53 -2.33
N PRO A 58 -8.32 4.53 -2.81
CA PRO A 58 -7.67 5.76 -3.25
C PRO A 58 -8.36 6.30 -4.51
N ASP A 59 -8.46 7.62 -4.63
CA ASP A 59 -9.00 8.31 -5.83
C ASP A 59 -8.08 8.22 -7.05
N ASN A 60 -6.79 7.96 -6.82
CA ASN A 60 -5.72 7.93 -7.82
C ASN A 60 -5.42 9.27 -8.52
N GLU A 61 -6.06 10.37 -8.12
CA GLU A 61 -5.97 11.67 -8.79
C GLU A 61 -5.45 12.78 -7.87
N CYS A 62 -5.62 12.67 -6.54
CA CYS A 62 -5.08 13.67 -5.62
C CYS A 62 -3.55 13.67 -5.58
N ALA A 63 -2.98 14.80 -5.15
CA ALA A 63 -1.54 15.00 -5.05
C ALA A 63 -0.82 13.89 -4.27
N MET A 64 -1.43 13.37 -3.19
CA MET A 64 -0.87 12.26 -2.42
C MET A 64 -0.84 10.96 -3.23
N CYS A 65 -1.95 10.59 -3.87
CA CYS A 65 -2.01 9.39 -4.70
C CYS A 65 -1.03 9.45 -5.88
N THR A 66 -0.88 10.61 -6.52
CA THR A 66 0.11 10.83 -7.59
C THR A 66 1.53 10.70 -7.06
N SER A 67 1.87 11.39 -5.95
CA SER A 67 3.22 11.36 -5.37
C SER A 67 3.65 9.95 -4.95
N ILE A 68 2.74 9.15 -4.39
CA ILE A 68 3.01 7.76 -4.03
C ILE A 68 3.22 6.90 -5.29
N SER A 69 2.42 7.12 -6.34
CA SER A 69 2.53 6.36 -7.59
C SER A 69 3.85 6.64 -8.32
N GLU A 70 4.39 7.84 -8.16
CA GLU A 70 5.70 8.25 -8.71
C GLU A 70 6.88 7.96 -7.77
N SER A 71 6.64 7.30 -6.62
CA SER A 71 7.66 7.03 -5.60
C SER A 71 8.37 8.30 -5.08
N ARG A 72 7.66 9.43 -5.00
CA ARG A 72 8.16 10.72 -4.49
C ARG A 72 7.48 11.17 -3.19
N ALA A 73 6.56 10.38 -2.65
CA ALA A 73 5.89 10.69 -1.39
C ALA A 73 6.88 10.64 -0.23
N ILE A 74 6.94 11.72 0.56
CA ILE A 74 7.80 11.83 1.74
C ILE A 74 7.33 10.86 2.85
N ASP A 75 6.01 10.66 2.94
CA ASP A 75 5.38 9.83 3.97
C ASP A 75 5.39 8.32 3.63
N LEU A 76 6.04 7.92 2.53
CA LEU A 76 6.18 6.52 2.14
C LEU A 76 7.66 6.16 1.98
N ILE A 77 8.14 5.25 2.84
CA ILE A 77 9.51 4.74 2.80
C ILE A 77 9.49 3.28 2.33
N GLU A 78 10.08 3.00 1.17
CA GLU A 78 10.21 1.63 0.65
C GLU A 78 11.59 1.04 0.94
N ILE A 79 11.62 0.04 1.83
CA ILE A 79 12.84 -0.68 2.21
C ILE A 79 12.83 -2.08 1.58
N ASP A 80 13.76 -2.34 0.66
CA ASP A 80 13.96 -3.66 0.04
C ASP A 80 15.20 -4.36 0.62
N ALA A 81 14.97 -5.33 1.49
CA ALA A 81 16.02 -6.11 2.15
C ALA A 81 16.77 -7.09 1.23
N ALA A 82 16.26 -7.37 0.01
CA ALA A 82 16.88 -8.34 -0.90
C ALA A 82 17.93 -7.72 -1.83
N SER A 83 17.97 -6.38 -1.98
CA SER A 83 19.03 -5.70 -2.70
C SER A 83 20.27 -5.57 -1.80
N ASN A 84 21.40 -6.14 -2.26
CA ASN A 84 22.71 -6.34 -1.61
C ASN A 84 23.42 -5.06 -1.05
N ARG A 85 22.74 -4.10 -0.42
CA ARG A 85 23.36 -2.86 0.10
C ARG A 85 22.83 -2.34 1.45
N ARG A 86 21.79 -2.93 2.05
CA ARG A 86 20.98 -2.22 3.07
C ARG A 86 21.25 -2.54 4.54
N ILE A 87 22.34 -3.23 4.89
CA ILE A 87 22.74 -3.34 6.31
C ILE A 87 23.25 -1.98 6.83
N ALA A 88 23.60 -1.02 5.96
CA ALA A 88 24.10 0.30 6.34
C ALA A 88 23.01 1.39 6.54
N ASP A 89 21.79 1.19 6.05
CA ASP A 89 20.76 2.26 5.98
C ASP A 89 19.67 2.16 7.06
N ILE A 90 19.76 1.18 7.98
CA ILE A 90 18.84 1.03 9.11
C ILE A 90 19.57 1.55 10.36
N ARG A 91 19.29 2.80 10.77
CA ARG A 91 19.73 3.36 12.05
C ARG A 91 18.66 4.25 12.66
#